data_AF-A0AAW1MEW9-F1
#
_entry.id   AF-A0AAW1MEW9-F1
#
_cell.length_a   1.000
_cell.length_b   1.000
_cell.length_c   1.000
_cell.angle_alpha   90.00
_cell.angle_beta   90.00
_cell.angle_gamma   90.00
#
_symmetry.space_group_name_H-M   'P 1'
#
loop_
_entity.id
_entity.type
_entity.pdbx_description
1 polymer ?
#
loop_
_entity_poly.entity_id
_entity_poly.type
_entity_poly.pdbx_seq_one_letter_code
_entity_poly.pdbx_strand_id
1 'polypeptide(L)'
;MADPKYADLPGIAHDEPDIYETNDLPESDQTSDFYEEESEVIEKTNISPTEAFNKYKDKSLTASKVDFSEKISRNISTGYTYELVKQGENETVLQKYQRLQCEMSELLDEVQKIQSLKNEKDVNCLVSTQQIEQALKKLADLKLEDSFGSDVVSTITDPQGAQIKKLFSQLERFKAQTAELPESQGGSESGITFQLKYRPEQAHMDQINRLAELERRIHRLEVVLGASNEKLTRLSTITSKGSLLEAAQQLSATASMLDSAQLDHIEGRLTALTQKLESVAENKKQMSNDAEGDEKVQELYNIVKANENVSKILPETVERLTALKALHEKATDFATSLTQIELLQSEISSNVENNKNLLQGVQESFANNLNEINKTVMSLDRRIKEIKKH
;
A
#
# COMPACT_ATOMS: atom_id res chain seq x y z
N MET A 1 -41.72 -6.34 28.15
CA MET A 1 -42.31 -4.98 28.25
C MET A 1 -42.61 -4.52 26.84
N ALA A 2 -43.82 -4.05 26.55
CA ALA A 2 -44.19 -3.60 25.21
C ALA A 2 -43.38 -2.35 24.80
N ASP A 3 -42.93 -2.31 23.54
CA ASP A 3 -42.29 -1.13 22.97
C ASP A 3 -43.27 0.06 23.00
N PRO A 4 -42.89 1.22 23.59
CA PRO A 4 -43.76 2.39 23.69
C PRO A 4 -44.30 2.86 22.34
N LYS A 5 -43.64 2.54 21.23
CA LYS A 5 -44.10 2.89 19.88
C LYS A 5 -45.37 2.14 19.47
N TYR A 6 -45.64 0.96 20.02
CA TYR A 6 -46.75 0.08 19.61
C TYR A 6 -47.81 -0.13 20.69
N ALA A 7 -47.62 0.43 21.89
CA ALA A 7 -48.50 0.21 23.05
C ALA A 7 -49.94 0.70 22.85
N ASP A 8 -50.14 1.79 22.08
CA ASP A 8 -51.46 2.39 21.85
C ASP A 8 -52.19 1.83 20.62
N LEU A 9 -51.55 0.92 19.87
CA LEU A 9 -52.13 0.36 18.66
C LEU A 9 -53.01 -0.86 18.99
N PRO A 10 -54.29 -0.88 18.55
CA PRO A 10 -55.13 -2.06 18.72
C PRO A 10 -54.68 -3.20 17.81
N GLY A 11 -54.72 -4.44 18.32
CA GLY A 11 -54.43 -5.65 17.53
C GLY A 11 -52.96 -6.06 17.45
N ILE A 12 -52.10 -5.54 18.34
CA ILE A 12 -50.72 -6.01 18.50
C ILE A 12 -50.70 -7.25 19.41
N ALA A 13 -50.02 -8.31 18.97
CA ALA A 13 -49.77 -9.49 19.78
C ALA A 13 -48.61 -9.19 20.75
N HIS A 14 -48.85 -9.34 22.06
CA HIS A 14 -47.87 -9.03 23.11
C HIS A 14 -47.23 -10.27 23.74
N ASP A 15 -47.94 -11.41 23.74
CA ASP A 15 -47.53 -12.65 24.41
C ASP A 15 -47.23 -13.77 23.41
N GLU A 16 -46.90 -13.39 22.17
CA GLU A 16 -46.49 -14.30 21.11
C GLU A 16 -44.97 -14.21 20.94
N PRO A 17 -44.27 -15.32 20.67
CA PRO A 17 -42.85 -15.27 20.35
C PRO A 17 -42.62 -14.50 19.05
N ASP A 18 -41.61 -13.63 19.04
CA ASP A 18 -41.27 -12.81 17.87
C ASP A 18 -40.87 -13.67 16.65
N ILE A 19 -40.30 -14.86 16.88
CA ILE A 19 -39.76 -15.74 15.85
C ILE A 19 -40.23 -17.18 16.10
N TYR A 20 -40.77 -17.81 15.05
CA TYR A 20 -41.13 -19.23 15.02
C TYR A 20 -40.13 -19.97 14.13
N GLU A 21 -39.12 -20.58 14.74
CA GLU A 21 -38.07 -21.32 14.03
C GLU A 21 -38.00 -22.79 14.43
N THR A 22 -37.47 -23.62 13.53
CA THR A 22 -37.11 -25.01 13.82
C THR A 22 -35.83 -25.05 14.64
N ASN A 23 -35.69 -26.03 15.53
CA ASN A 23 -34.47 -26.20 16.32
C ASN A 23 -33.24 -26.29 15.40
N ASP A 24 -32.23 -25.44 15.65
CA ASP A 24 -30.98 -25.47 14.91
C ASP A 24 -30.24 -26.80 15.09
N LEU A 25 -29.73 -27.33 13.98
CA LEU A 25 -28.85 -28.50 13.99
C LEU A 25 -27.44 -28.08 14.45
N PRO A 26 -26.71 -28.93 15.18
CA PRO A 26 -25.36 -28.64 15.63
C PRO A 26 -24.41 -28.38 14.43
N GLU A 27 -23.49 -27.41 14.56
CA GLU A 27 -22.54 -27.01 13.51
C GLU A 27 -21.71 -28.19 12.93
N SER A 28 -21.51 -29.26 13.72
CA SER A 28 -20.83 -30.50 13.29
C SER A 28 -21.51 -31.20 12.12
N ASP A 29 -22.82 -31.00 11.92
CA ASP A 29 -23.60 -31.63 10.86
C ASP A 29 -23.68 -30.74 9.60
N GLN A 30 -23.11 -29.53 9.64
CA GLN A 30 -23.18 -28.53 8.56
C GLN A 30 -21.91 -28.46 7.71
N THR A 31 -20.77 -28.92 8.22
CA THR A 31 -19.50 -29.00 7.47
C THR A 31 -19.34 -30.38 6.81
N SER A 32 -20.02 -30.57 5.69
CA SER A 32 -19.59 -31.62 4.76
C SER A 32 -18.32 -31.12 4.07
N ASP A 33 -17.17 -31.61 4.50
CA ASP A 33 -15.92 -31.42 3.75
C ASP A 33 -16.12 -32.03 2.36
N PHE A 34 -16.43 -31.19 1.36
CA PHE A 34 -16.43 -31.58 -0.04
C PHE A 34 -14.99 -31.80 -0.48
N TYR A 35 -14.46 -33.00 -0.24
CA TYR A 35 -13.27 -33.45 -0.90
C TYR A 35 -13.63 -33.79 -2.35
N GLU A 36 -13.08 -33.05 -3.32
CA GLU A 36 -13.06 -33.51 -4.71
C GLU A 36 -12.33 -34.85 -4.75
N GLU A 37 -13.03 -35.93 -5.12
CA GLU A 37 -12.43 -37.25 -5.32
C GLU A 37 -11.21 -37.15 -6.24
N GLU A 38 -10.07 -37.66 -5.78
CA GLU A 38 -8.86 -37.73 -6.60
C GLU A 38 -9.09 -38.70 -7.76
N SER A 39 -9.30 -38.16 -8.97
CA SER A 39 -9.40 -38.96 -10.18
C SER A 39 -8.01 -39.48 -10.59
N GLU A 40 -7.86 -40.81 -10.67
CA GLU A 40 -6.62 -41.47 -11.12
C GLU A 40 -6.19 -41.10 -12.55
N VAL A 41 -7.09 -40.50 -13.35
CA VAL A 41 -6.84 -40.11 -14.75
C VAL A 41 -6.23 -38.71 -14.87
N ILE A 42 -6.33 -37.88 -13.83
CA ILE A 42 -5.91 -36.47 -13.87
C ILE A 42 -4.63 -36.30 -13.06
N GLU A 43 -3.52 -36.02 -13.74
CA GLU A 43 -2.29 -35.60 -13.08
C GLU A 43 -2.43 -34.18 -12.52
N LYS A 44 -2.56 -34.05 -11.20
CA LYS A 44 -2.55 -32.75 -10.52
C LYS A 44 -1.10 -32.29 -10.33
N THR A 45 -0.60 -31.46 -11.24
CA THR A 45 0.71 -30.84 -11.09
C THR A 45 0.62 -29.58 -10.23
N ASN A 46 1.38 -29.51 -9.13
CA ASN A 46 1.48 -28.30 -8.33
C ASN A 46 2.46 -27.32 -8.98
N ILE A 47 1.98 -26.14 -9.36
CA ILE A 47 2.81 -25.10 -9.99
C ILE A 47 3.19 -24.10 -8.91
N SER A 48 4.46 -24.08 -8.53
CA SER A 48 5.02 -23.03 -7.65
C SER A 48 5.39 -21.80 -8.48
N PRO A 49 4.73 -20.64 -8.27
CA PRO A 49 5.05 -19.41 -9.01
C PRO A 49 6.51 -18.98 -8.81
N THR A 50 7.08 -19.23 -7.63
CA THR A 50 8.47 -18.88 -7.29
C THR A 50 9.47 -19.73 -8.09
N GLU A 51 9.23 -21.04 -8.20
CA GLU A 51 10.09 -21.91 -9.01
C GLU A 51 9.96 -21.61 -10.49
N ALA A 52 8.75 -21.35 -10.97
CA ALA A 52 8.52 -20.93 -12.35
C ALA A 52 9.26 -19.61 -12.64
N PHE A 53 9.13 -18.60 -11.78
CA PHE A 53 9.83 -17.33 -11.93
C PHE A 53 11.36 -17.52 -12.01
N ASN A 54 11.94 -18.29 -11.09
CA ASN A 54 13.38 -18.56 -11.09
C ASN A 54 13.85 -19.29 -12.36
N LYS A 55 13.01 -20.16 -12.94
CA LYS A 55 13.33 -20.86 -14.22
C LYS A 55 13.34 -19.94 -15.44
N TYR A 56 12.69 -18.77 -15.38
CA TYR A 56 12.55 -17.84 -16.51
C TYR A 56 13.16 -16.45 -16.28
N LYS A 57 13.61 -16.13 -15.06
CA LYS A 57 14.17 -14.81 -14.68
C LYS A 57 15.26 -14.31 -15.63
N ASP A 58 16.14 -15.19 -16.07
CA ASP A 58 17.29 -14.84 -16.90
C ASP A 58 17.04 -15.03 -18.40
N LYS A 59 15.81 -15.43 -18.78
CA LYS A 59 15.42 -15.64 -20.18
C LYS A 59 14.62 -14.42 -20.64
N SER A 60 15.22 -13.59 -21.49
CA SER A 60 14.52 -12.50 -22.16
C SER A 60 14.05 -12.91 -23.55
N LEU A 61 12.94 -12.32 -24.00
CA LEU A 61 12.40 -12.54 -25.34
C LEU A 61 12.66 -11.30 -26.19
N THR A 62 13.32 -11.49 -27.34
CA THR A 62 13.56 -10.40 -28.30
C THR A 62 12.44 -10.37 -29.33
N ALA A 63 11.77 -9.22 -29.46
CA ALA A 63 10.67 -9.01 -30.41
C ALA A 63 11.14 -8.59 -31.83
N SER A 64 12.44 -8.57 -32.10
CA SER A 64 13.03 -7.96 -33.31
C SER A 64 12.65 -8.64 -34.63
N LYS A 65 12.23 -9.92 -34.61
CA LYS A 65 11.88 -10.70 -35.82
C LYS A 65 10.41 -11.14 -35.85
N VAL A 66 9.59 -10.58 -34.96
CA VAL A 66 8.19 -10.97 -34.82
C VAL A 66 7.36 -10.24 -35.87
N ASP A 67 6.93 -10.96 -36.91
CA ASP A 67 5.99 -10.49 -37.92
C ASP A 67 4.77 -11.45 -37.96
N PHE A 68 3.62 -10.95 -37.49
CA PHE A 68 2.32 -11.63 -37.58
C PHE A 68 1.47 -11.14 -38.75
N SER A 69 1.99 -10.22 -39.57
CA SER A 69 1.35 -9.95 -40.84
C SER A 69 1.62 -11.18 -41.72
N GLU A 70 0.58 -11.95 -42.06
CA GLU A 70 0.64 -13.16 -42.88
C GLU A 70 1.06 -12.85 -44.33
N LYS A 71 2.16 -12.12 -44.52
CA LYS A 71 2.75 -11.85 -45.82
C LYS A 71 3.42 -13.12 -46.29
N ILE A 72 2.97 -13.64 -47.42
CA ILE A 72 3.56 -14.78 -48.11
C ILE A 72 4.99 -14.41 -48.52
N SER A 73 5.95 -14.75 -47.66
CA SER A 73 7.38 -14.53 -47.82
C SER A 73 8.07 -15.85 -48.14
N ARG A 74 9.22 -15.80 -48.83
CA ARG A 74 10.03 -17.00 -49.14
C ARG A 74 10.68 -17.63 -47.90
N ASN A 75 10.79 -16.88 -46.80
CA ASN A 75 11.33 -17.36 -45.53
C ASN A 75 10.19 -17.61 -44.54
N ILE A 76 10.29 -18.71 -43.79
CA ILE A 76 9.34 -19.05 -42.71
C ILE A 76 9.40 -17.95 -41.65
N SER A 77 8.27 -17.30 -41.35
CA SER A 77 8.19 -16.39 -40.22
C SER A 77 8.38 -17.20 -38.94
N THR A 78 9.47 -16.91 -38.23
CA THR A 78 9.74 -17.49 -36.92
C THR A 78 9.42 -16.41 -35.90
N GLY A 79 8.63 -16.75 -34.88
CA GLY A 79 8.21 -15.80 -33.84
C GLY A 79 9.35 -15.38 -32.92
N TYR A 80 9.09 -15.34 -31.61
CA TYR A 80 10.08 -14.93 -30.63
C TYR A 80 11.30 -15.87 -30.60
N THR A 81 12.50 -15.29 -30.61
CA THR A 81 13.78 -15.99 -30.48
C THR A 81 14.43 -15.65 -29.14
N TYR A 82 14.93 -16.67 -28.42
CA TYR A 82 15.63 -16.51 -27.14
C TYR A 82 17.13 -16.30 -27.35
N GLU A 83 17.74 -15.33 -26.65
CA GLU A 83 19.19 -15.11 -26.62
C GLU A 83 19.66 -15.02 -25.15
N LEU A 84 20.88 -15.49 -24.87
CA LEU A 84 21.39 -15.69 -23.51
C LEU A 84 22.21 -14.51 -22.95
N VAL A 85 22.45 -13.43 -23.70
CA VAL A 85 23.33 -12.34 -23.22
C VAL A 85 22.86 -10.97 -23.73
N LYS A 86 22.67 -10.03 -22.79
CA LYS A 86 22.42 -8.61 -23.07
C LYS A 86 23.76 -7.91 -23.34
N GLN A 87 24.04 -7.53 -24.58
CA GLN A 87 25.15 -6.63 -24.94
C GLN A 87 24.60 -5.22 -25.15
N GLY A 88 25.11 -4.20 -24.44
CA GLY A 88 24.88 -2.80 -24.85
C GLY A 88 24.56 -1.74 -23.78
N GLU A 89 25.38 -1.59 -22.73
CA GLU A 89 25.42 -0.34 -21.95
C GLU A 89 26.76 0.37 -22.16
N ASN A 90 26.75 1.70 -22.33
CA ASN A 90 27.94 2.51 -22.54
C ASN A 90 28.75 2.61 -21.23
N GLU A 91 29.92 1.99 -21.18
CA GLU A 91 30.78 1.97 -19.99
C GLU A 91 31.42 3.35 -19.72
N THR A 92 31.49 3.73 -18.44
CA THR A 92 32.28 4.90 -17.99
C THR A 92 33.78 4.64 -18.12
N VAL A 93 34.61 5.69 -18.22
CA VAL A 93 36.06 5.56 -18.44
C VAL A 93 36.76 4.76 -17.33
N LEU A 94 36.33 4.92 -16.07
CA LEU A 94 36.85 4.17 -14.93
C LEU A 94 36.44 2.69 -14.98
N GLN A 95 35.20 2.40 -15.35
CA GLN A 95 34.70 1.03 -15.48
C GLN A 95 35.36 0.31 -16.66
N LYS A 96 35.60 1.01 -17.78
CA LYS A 96 36.36 0.51 -18.93
C LYS A 96 37.81 0.20 -18.55
N TYR A 97 38.44 1.04 -17.72
CA TYR A 97 39.78 0.80 -17.19
C TYR A 97 39.81 -0.48 -16.33
N GLN A 98 38.86 -0.65 -15.41
CA GLN A 98 38.77 -1.84 -14.56
C GLN A 98 38.49 -3.12 -15.37
N ARG A 99 37.61 -3.07 -16.38
CA ARG A 99 37.37 -4.20 -17.28
C ARG A 99 38.62 -4.58 -18.08
N LEU A 100 39.31 -3.60 -18.68
CA LEU A 100 40.54 -3.86 -19.43
C LEU A 100 41.64 -4.44 -18.53
N GLN A 101 41.71 -4.03 -17.26
CA GLN A 101 42.62 -4.63 -16.29
C GLN A 101 42.31 -6.11 -16.06
N CYS A 102 41.03 -6.46 -15.88
CA CYS A 102 40.60 -7.85 -15.73
C CYS A 102 40.84 -8.66 -17.01
N GLU A 103 40.47 -8.15 -18.18
CA GLU A 103 40.66 -8.83 -19.47
C GLU A 103 42.14 -9.06 -19.79
N MET A 104 43.02 -8.11 -19.47
CA MET A 104 44.47 -8.28 -19.64
C MET A 104 45.09 -9.26 -18.64
N SER A 105 44.54 -9.36 -17.41
CA SER A 105 44.95 -10.40 -16.46
C SER A 105 44.47 -11.79 -16.86
N GLU A 106 43.24 -11.91 -17.37
CA GLU A 106 42.69 -13.17 -17.87
C GLU A 106 43.46 -13.66 -19.09
N LEU A 107 43.79 -12.75 -20.02
CA LEU A 107 44.66 -13.06 -21.17
C LEU A 107 46.05 -13.54 -20.73
N LEU A 108 46.62 -12.94 -19.68
CA LEU A 108 47.91 -13.37 -19.12
C LEU A 108 47.82 -14.80 -18.57
N ASP A 109 46.77 -15.10 -17.80
CA ASP A 109 46.54 -16.44 -17.24
C ASP A 109 46.31 -17.49 -18.34
N GLU A 110 45.58 -17.14 -19.41
CA GLU A 110 45.37 -18.02 -20.56
C GLU A 110 46.67 -18.30 -21.31
N VAL A 111 47.50 -17.30 -21.55
CA VAL A 111 48.78 -17.47 -22.23
C VAL A 111 49.75 -18.31 -21.36
N GLN A 112 49.76 -18.10 -20.03
CA GLN A 112 50.54 -18.94 -19.11
C GLN A 112 50.05 -20.40 -19.06
N LYS A 113 48.73 -20.62 -19.09
CA LYS A 113 48.14 -21.97 -19.21
C LYS A 113 48.54 -22.63 -20.53
N ILE A 114 48.49 -21.91 -21.65
CA ILE A 114 48.91 -22.42 -22.96
C ILE A 114 50.41 -22.76 -22.96
N GLN A 115 51.23 -21.94 -22.31
CA GLN A 115 52.67 -22.16 -22.23
C GLN A 115 53.04 -23.37 -21.35
N SER A 116 52.32 -23.59 -20.25
CA SER A 116 52.52 -24.78 -19.38
C SER A 116 52.03 -26.08 -20.00
N LEU A 117 51.06 -26.04 -20.92
CA LEU A 117 50.49 -27.21 -21.60
C LEU A 117 51.31 -27.69 -22.82
N LYS A 118 52.22 -26.88 -23.37
CA LYS A 118 53.05 -27.24 -24.54
C LYS A 118 54.55 -27.16 -24.26
N ASN A 119 55.09 -28.19 -23.59
CA ASN A 119 56.51 -28.50 -23.63
C ASN A 119 56.83 -29.25 -24.93
N GLU A 120 57.12 -28.52 -26.00
CA GLU A 120 58.11 -28.84 -27.05
C GLU A 120 57.87 -27.96 -28.29
N LYS A 121 58.84 -27.08 -28.55
CA LYS A 121 59.25 -26.47 -29.82
C LYS A 121 58.23 -26.48 -30.96
N ASP A 122 57.33 -25.50 -30.94
CA ASP A 122 56.93 -24.66 -32.08
C ASP A 122 55.54 -24.07 -31.82
N VAL A 123 55.50 -22.92 -31.15
CA VAL A 123 54.43 -21.95 -31.34
C VAL A 123 55.03 -20.56 -31.25
N ASN A 124 55.09 -19.87 -32.39
CA ASN A 124 55.10 -18.42 -32.48
C ASN A 124 53.81 -17.90 -31.80
N CYS A 125 53.79 -17.81 -30.47
CA CYS A 125 52.87 -16.91 -29.81
C CYS A 125 53.43 -15.52 -30.07
N LEU A 126 52.79 -14.78 -31.00
CA LEU A 126 53.26 -13.47 -31.45
C LEU A 126 53.38 -12.47 -30.29
N VAL A 127 52.70 -12.75 -29.17
CA VAL A 127 52.70 -11.95 -27.96
C VAL A 127 53.46 -12.72 -26.87
N SER A 128 54.66 -12.24 -26.55
CA SER A 128 55.40 -12.75 -25.39
C SER A 128 54.62 -12.45 -24.11
N THR A 129 54.60 -13.37 -23.15
CA THR A 129 54.08 -13.14 -21.78
C THR A 129 54.66 -11.86 -21.18
N GLN A 130 55.93 -11.56 -21.48
CA GLN A 130 56.62 -10.35 -21.07
C GLN A 130 55.99 -9.06 -21.65
N GLN A 131 55.42 -9.11 -22.86
CA GLN A 131 54.75 -7.94 -23.46
C GLN A 131 53.40 -7.67 -22.79
N ILE A 132 52.65 -8.72 -22.41
CA ILE A 132 51.38 -8.59 -21.68
C ILE A 132 51.65 -8.06 -20.27
N GLU A 133 52.66 -8.59 -19.58
CA GLU A 133 53.10 -8.07 -18.27
C GLU A 133 53.55 -6.62 -18.34
N GLN A 134 54.30 -6.22 -19.38
CA GLN A 134 54.69 -4.82 -19.59
C GLN A 134 53.48 -3.92 -19.88
N ALA A 135 52.50 -4.40 -20.64
CA ALA A 135 51.27 -3.65 -20.91
C ALA A 135 50.40 -3.50 -19.64
N LEU A 136 50.33 -4.54 -18.80
CA LEU A 136 49.64 -4.51 -17.51
C LEU A 136 50.33 -3.55 -16.55
N LYS A 137 51.68 -3.55 -16.49
CA LYS A 137 52.45 -2.54 -15.74
C LYS A 137 52.19 -1.12 -16.24
N LYS A 138 52.19 -0.89 -17.56
CA LYS A 138 51.84 0.42 -18.13
C LYS A 138 50.42 0.84 -17.79
N LEU A 139 49.46 -0.09 -17.82
CA LEU A 139 48.07 0.18 -17.44
C LEU A 139 47.97 0.52 -15.95
N ALA A 140 48.68 -0.21 -15.08
CA ALA A 140 48.74 0.05 -13.65
C ALA A 140 49.47 1.36 -13.31
N ASP A 141 50.49 1.74 -14.09
CA ASP A 141 51.24 3.00 -13.95
C ASP A 141 50.45 4.21 -14.46
N LEU A 142 49.51 4.00 -15.38
CA LEU A 142 48.58 5.02 -15.88
C LEU A 142 47.58 5.51 -14.82
N LYS A 143 47.76 5.16 -13.53
CA LYS A 143 46.98 5.58 -12.34
C LYS A 143 46.27 6.90 -12.60
N LEU A 144 45.04 6.78 -13.09
CA LEU A 144 44.22 7.94 -13.47
C LEU A 144 44.02 8.86 -12.26
N GLU A 145 44.13 8.29 -11.06
CA GLU A 145 44.13 8.93 -9.75
C GLU A 145 45.14 10.10 -9.59
N ASP A 146 46.36 9.99 -10.12
CA ASP A 146 47.37 11.05 -10.02
C ASP A 146 47.11 12.21 -11.01
N SER A 147 46.45 11.92 -12.14
CA SER A 147 46.10 12.92 -13.15
C SER A 147 44.84 13.74 -12.82
N PHE A 148 43.96 13.21 -11.97
CA PHE A 148 42.73 13.90 -11.56
C PHE A 148 42.90 14.66 -10.23
N GLY A 149 43.82 14.25 -9.35
CA GLY A 149 44.06 14.95 -8.09
C GLY A 149 42.97 14.68 -7.04
N SER A 150 43.38 14.61 -5.76
CA SER A 150 42.50 14.29 -4.62
C SER A 150 41.29 15.25 -4.48
N ASP A 151 41.43 16.49 -4.95
CA ASP A 151 40.34 17.48 -4.98
C ASP A 151 39.26 17.17 -6.02
N VAL A 152 39.62 16.56 -7.14
CA VAL A 152 38.64 16.10 -8.14
C VAL A 152 38.01 14.79 -7.70
N VAL A 153 38.77 13.91 -7.04
CA VAL A 153 38.22 12.68 -6.46
C VAL A 153 37.21 12.99 -5.34
N SER A 154 37.48 13.98 -4.47
CA SER A 154 36.53 14.41 -3.43
C SER A 154 35.29 15.15 -3.99
N THR A 155 35.45 15.90 -5.09
CA THR A 155 34.30 16.51 -5.79
C THR A 155 33.51 15.53 -6.66
N ILE A 156 34.11 14.43 -7.11
CA ILE A 156 33.42 13.35 -7.83
C ILE A 156 32.75 12.37 -6.86
N THR A 157 33.35 12.08 -5.70
CA THR A 157 32.78 11.16 -4.70
C THR A 157 31.64 11.79 -3.90
N ASP A 158 31.71 13.10 -3.60
CA ASP A 158 30.59 13.84 -3.02
C ASP A 158 30.50 15.27 -3.61
N PRO A 159 29.91 15.42 -4.81
CA PRO A 159 29.72 16.72 -5.45
C PRO A 159 28.81 17.65 -4.62
N GLN A 160 27.95 17.11 -3.76
CA GLN A 160 27.03 17.91 -2.94
C GLN A 160 27.73 18.45 -1.69
N GLY A 161 28.54 17.64 -1.01
CA GLY A 161 29.30 18.06 0.17
C GLY A 161 30.32 19.17 -0.11
N ALA A 162 30.99 19.12 -1.27
CA ALA A 162 31.93 20.17 -1.68
C ALA A 162 31.23 21.51 -1.99
N GLN A 163 30.05 21.46 -2.62
CA GLN A 163 29.23 22.64 -2.89
C GLN A 163 28.70 23.28 -1.60
N ILE A 164 28.30 22.47 -0.62
CA ILE A 164 27.82 22.92 0.70
C ILE A 164 28.94 23.67 1.45
N LYS A 165 30.17 23.13 1.51
CA LYS A 165 31.31 23.80 2.14
C LYS A 165 31.65 25.13 1.47
N LYS A 166 31.59 25.19 0.14
CA LYS A 166 31.81 26.42 -0.62
C LYS A 166 30.74 27.46 -0.29
N LEU A 167 29.46 27.07 -0.21
CA LEU A 167 28.37 27.95 0.18
C LEU A 167 28.52 28.47 1.61
N PHE A 168 28.89 27.61 2.58
CA PHE A 168 29.17 28.05 3.95
C PHE A 168 30.31 29.08 4.00
N SER A 169 31.40 28.86 3.27
CA SER A 169 32.51 29.83 3.21
C SER A 169 32.10 31.16 2.57
N GLN A 170 31.19 31.15 1.59
CA GLN A 170 30.64 32.36 0.97
C GLN A 170 29.71 33.10 1.95
N LEU A 171 28.87 32.37 2.70
CA LEU A 171 28.01 32.93 3.74
C LEU A 171 28.82 33.53 4.89
N GLU A 172 29.91 32.89 5.32
CA GLU A 172 30.81 33.43 6.35
C GLU A 172 31.54 34.69 5.89
N ARG A 173 32.02 34.72 4.64
CA ARG A 173 32.61 35.94 4.04
C ARG A 173 31.58 37.08 3.95
N PHE A 174 30.35 36.75 3.59
CA PHE A 174 29.26 37.73 3.50
C PHE A 174 28.85 38.26 4.88
N LYS A 175 28.81 37.39 5.89
CA LYS A 175 28.60 37.75 7.30
C LYS A 175 29.73 38.63 7.84
N ALA A 176 30.98 38.34 7.49
CA ALA A 176 32.13 39.17 7.87
C ALA A 176 32.07 40.55 7.21
N GLN A 177 31.68 40.64 5.93
CA GLN A 177 31.51 41.92 5.22
C GLN A 177 30.36 42.79 5.75
N THR A 178 29.28 42.17 6.27
CA THR A 178 28.16 42.91 6.87
C THR A 178 28.44 43.40 8.29
N ALA A 179 29.46 42.89 8.97
CA ALA A 179 29.83 43.30 10.33
C ALA A 179 30.68 44.60 10.39
N GLU A 180 31.22 45.08 9.27
CA GLU A 180 32.12 46.26 9.22
C GLU A 180 31.47 47.58 8.76
N LEU A 181 30.16 47.62 8.47
CA LEU A 181 29.47 48.83 8.00
C LEU A 181 28.36 49.29 8.97
N PRO A 182 28.35 50.56 9.42
CA PRO A 182 27.27 51.09 10.26
C PRO A 182 26.00 51.31 9.43
N GLU A 183 24.85 51.03 10.05
CA GLU A 183 23.51 51.11 9.48
C GLU A 183 23.19 52.50 8.89
N SER A 184 23.46 52.70 7.60
CA SER A 184 22.71 53.67 6.80
C SER A 184 22.77 53.31 5.31
N GLN A 185 21.59 53.37 4.67
CA GLN A 185 21.33 53.22 3.23
C GLN A 185 21.32 51.78 2.69
N GLY A 186 20.22 51.07 2.98
CA GLY A 186 19.85 49.80 2.35
C GLY A 186 19.39 49.97 0.90
N GLY A 187 20.35 50.03 -0.01
CA GLY A 187 20.16 49.92 -1.45
C GLY A 187 21.34 49.19 -2.06
N SER A 188 21.38 47.87 -1.92
CA SER A 188 22.36 47.02 -2.62
C SER A 188 21.75 45.66 -2.92
N GLU A 189 21.82 45.26 -4.20
CA GLU A 189 21.34 44.00 -4.78
C GLU A 189 22.10 42.75 -4.29
N SER A 190 22.52 42.75 -3.03
CA SER A 190 23.30 41.68 -2.41
C SER A 190 22.55 41.15 -1.19
N GLY A 191 21.31 40.73 -1.42
CA GLY A 191 20.45 40.10 -0.41
C GLY A 191 20.49 38.58 -0.54
N ILE A 192 20.87 37.87 0.52
CA ILE A 192 20.82 36.41 0.55
C ILE A 192 19.35 35.99 0.62
N THR A 193 18.83 35.45 -0.50
CA THR A 193 17.47 34.89 -0.55
C THR A 193 17.54 33.40 -0.23
N PHE A 194 17.08 33.01 0.95
CA PHE A 194 16.93 31.62 1.32
C PHE A 194 15.64 31.04 0.72
N GLN A 195 15.77 30.26 -0.34
CA GLN A 195 14.66 29.50 -0.92
C GLN A 195 14.62 28.10 -0.32
N LEU A 196 13.72 27.88 0.65
CA LEU A 196 13.46 26.55 1.19
C LEU A 196 12.70 25.72 0.15
N LYS A 197 13.37 24.74 -0.46
CA LYS A 197 12.72 23.77 -1.36
C LYS A 197 12.33 22.52 -0.57
N TYR A 198 11.09 22.48 -0.10
CA TYR A 198 10.51 21.27 0.46
C TYR A 198 10.07 20.34 -0.68
N ARG A 199 10.48 19.06 -0.63
CA ARG A 199 10.01 18.02 -1.56
C ARG A 199 8.91 17.19 -0.88
N PRO A 200 7.62 17.53 -1.05
CA PRO A 200 6.53 16.83 -0.37
C PRO A 200 6.44 15.35 -0.75
N GLU A 201 6.76 15.00 -2.00
CA GLU A 201 6.74 13.61 -2.46
C GLU A 201 7.72 12.73 -1.69
N GLN A 202 8.93 13.22 -1.39
CA GLN A 202 9.90 12.43 -0.64
C GLN A 202 9.42 12.16 0.80
N ALA A 203 8.89 13.19 1.48
CA ALA A 203 8.37 13.02 2.83
C ALA A 203 7.15 12.06 2.86
N HIS A 204 6.30 12.10 1.83
CA HIS A 204 5.21 11.16 1.67
C HIS A 204 5.70 9.72 1.41
N MET A 205 6.73 9.55 0.57
CA MET A 205 7.36 8.24 0.34
C MET A 205 7.98 7.69 1.62
N ASP A 206 8.61 8.53 2.45
CA ASP A 206 9.16 8.10 3.74
C ASP A 206 8.05 7.65 4.71
N GLN A 207 6.89 8.30 4.70
CA GLN A 207 5.71 7.86 5.47
C GLN A 207 5.14 6.53 4.96
N ILE A 208 5.01 6.37 3.63
CA ILE A 208 4.56 5.12 3.01
C ILE A 208 5.52 3.98 3.35
N ASN A 209 6.83 4.22 3.31
CA ASN A 209 7.83 3.20 3.65
C ASN A 209 7.68 2.71 5.10
N ARG A 210 7.41 3.61 6.05
CA ARG A 210 7.13 3.23 7.44
C ARG A 210 5.84 2.42 7.56
N LEU A 211 4.78 2.80 6.84
CA LEU A 211 3.53 2.05 6.81
C LEU A 211 3.73 0.65 6.23
N ALA A 212 4.48 0.53 5.14
CA ALA A 212 4.82 -0.75 4.50
C ALA A 212 5.68 -1.65 5.41
N GLU A 213 6.57 -1.07 6.23
CA GLU A 213 7.32 -1.83 7.23
C GLU A 213 6.40 -2.40 8.32
N LEU A 214 5.47 -1.59 8.84
CA LEU A 214 4.46 -2.03 9.81
C LEU A 214 3.57 -3.12 9.22
N GLU A 215 3.10 -2.95 7.98
CA GLU A 215 2.28 -3.92 7.27
C GLU A 215 3.04 -5.25 7.08
N ARG A 216 4.32 -5.21 6.67
CA ARG A 216 5.16 -6.41 6.58
C ARG A 216 5.31 -7.10 7.93
N ARG A 217 5.42 -6.34 9.03
CA ARG A 217 5.52 -6.91 10.38
C ARG A 217 4.20 -7.54 10.82
N ILE A 218 3.07 -6.88 10.57
CA ILE A 218 1.72 -7.42 10.84
C ILE A 218 1.51 -8.69 10.02
N HIS A 219 1.83 -8.67 8.73
CA HIS A 219 1.72 -9.85 7.87
C HIS A 219 2.56 -11.03 8.38
N ARG A 220 3.79 -10.80 8.85
CA ARG A 220 4.60 -11.86 9.48
C ARG A 220 3.93 -12.43 10.72
N LEU A 221 3.30 -11.58 11.55
CA LEU A 221 2.56 -12.04 12.74
C LEU A 221 1.32 -12.84 12.33
N GLU A 222 0.57 -12.39 11.33
CA GLU A 222 -0.59 -13.09 10.77
C GLU A 222 -0.23 -14.44 10.17
N VAL A 223 0.91 -14.57 9.50
CA VAL A 223 1.39 -15.86 8.97
C VAL A 223 1.69 -16.84 10.10
N VAL A 224 2.27 -16.37 11.21
CA VAL A 224 2.58 -17.22 12.38
C VAL A 224 1.31 -17.61 13.14
N LEU A 225 0.39 -16.67 13.36
CA LEU A 225 -0.87 -16.91 14.07
C LEU A 225 -1.90 -17.65 13.21
N GLY A 226 -1.78 -17.53 11.88
CA GLY A 226 -2.73 -18.03 10.90
C GLY A 226 -3.86 -17.03 10.63
N ALA A 227 -4.05 -16.66 9.35
CA ALA A 227 -5.14 -15.78 8.93
C ALA A 227 -6.51 -16.49 8.81
N SER A 228 -6.51 -17.82 8.75
CA SER A 228 -7.72 -18.62 8.50
C SER A 228 -8.46 -18.91 9.81
N ASN A 229 -9.68 -18.39 9.94
CA ASN A 229 -10.58 -18.71 11.04
C ASN A 229 -10.77 -20.23 11.20
N GLU A 230 -10.76 -20.99 10.09
CA GLU A 230 -10.90 -22.46 10.11
C GLU A 230 -9.91 -23.19 11.03
N LYS A 231 -8.65 -22.75 11.09
CA LYS A 231 -7.64 -23.36 11.99
C LYS A 231 -7.95 -23.04 13.45
N LEU A 232 -8.43 -21.83 13.72
CA LEU A 232 -8.89 -21.44 15.05
C LEU A 232 -10.18 -22.17 15.42
N THR A 233 -11.12 -22.36 14.48
CA THR A 233 -12.34 -23.13 14.68
C THR A 233 -12.03 -24.58 15.01
N ARG A 234 -11.07 -25.22 14.32
CA ARG A 234 -10.61 -26.58 14.65
C ARG A 234 -9.96 -26.66 16.03
N LEU A 235 -9.24 -25.63 16.45
CA LEU A 235 -8.69 -25.58 17.82
C LEU A 235 -9.79 -25.32 18.85
N SER A 236 -10.77 -24.46 18.55
CA SER A 236 -11.86 -24.16 19.47
C SER A 236 -12.82 -25.34 19.62
N THR A 237 -12.99 -26.20 18.61
CA THR A 237 -13.78 -27.44 18.77
C THR A 237 -13.08 -28.43 19.69
N ILE A 238 -11.77 -28.63 19.54
CA ILE A 238 -10.98 -29.56 20.38
C ILE A 238 -10.87 -29.04 21.82
N THR A 239 -10.68 -27.73 21.98
CA THR A 239 -10.39 -27.13 23.29
C THR A 239 -11.66 -26.57 23.96
N SER A 240 -12.77 -26.43 23.23
CA SER A 240 -14.01 -25.74 23.65
C SER A 240 -13.82 -24.27 24.07
N LYS A 241 -12.72 -23.65 23.66
CA LYS A 241 -12.32 -22.28 24.02
C LYS A 241 -12.03 -21.45 22.77
N GLY A 242 -12.46 -20.19 22.77
CA GLY A 242 -12.39 -19.32 21.58
C GLY A 242 -11.08 -18.54 21.42
N SER A 243 -10.24 -18.44 22.46
CA SER A 243 -8.97 -17.69 22.37
C SER A 243 -7.75 -18.62 22.35
N LEU A 244 -6.73 -18.27 21.56
CA LEU A 244 -5.49 -19.05 21.45
C LEU A 244 -4.77 -19.18 22.80
N LEU A 245 -4.84 -18.13 23.64
CA LEU A 245 -4.27 -18.14 24.98
C LEU A 245 -4.97 -19.17 25.88
N GLU A 246 -6.30 -19.18 25.87
CA GLU A 246 -7.08 -20.10 26.69
C GLU A 246 -6.92 -21.55 26.20
N ALA A 247 -6.82 -21.75 24.88
CA ALA A 247 -6.47 -23.06 24.32
C ALA A 247 -5.07 -23.52 24.74
N ALA A 248 -4.06 -22.65 24.69
CA ALA A 248 -2.70 -22.95 25.15
C ALA A 248 -2.64 -23.23 26.66
N GLN A 249 -3.40 -22.49 27.48
CA GLN A 249 -3.52 -22.74 28.91
C GLN A 249 -4.16 -24.11 29.19
N GLN A 250 -5.20 -24.47 28.45
CA GLN A 250 -5.85 -25.77 28.60
C GLN A 250 -4.93 -26.91 28.15
N LEU A 251 -4.22 -26.76 27.03
CA LEU A 251 -3.20 -27.74 26.62
C LEU A 251 -2.06 -27.83 27.63
N SER A 252 -1.65 -26.71 28.24
CA SER A 252 -0.65 -26.72 29.31
C SER A 252 -1.17 -27.42 30.57
N ALA A 253 -2.45 -27.23 30.91
CA ALA A 253 -3.08 -27.89 32.04
C ALA A 253 -3.21 -29.40 31.79
N THR A 254 -3.63 -29.82 30.59
CA THR A 254 -3.66 -31.25 30.23
C THR A 254 -2.26 -31.85 30.17
N ALA A 255 -1.26 -31.11 29.67
CA ALA A 255 0.15 -31.53 29.73
C ALA A 255 0.65 -31.70 31.17
N SER A 256 0.22 -30.83 32.10
CA SER A 256 0.55 -30.99 33.52
C SER A 256 -0.17 -32.18 34.18
N MET A 257 -1.36 -32.54 33.69
CA MET A 257 -2.08 -33.74 34.11
C MET A 257 -1.46 -35.03 33.58
N LEU A 258 -0.62 -34.98 32.54
CA LEU A 258 0.08 -36.17 32.03
C LEU A 258 1.20 -36.66 32.97
N ASP A 259 1.56 -35.90 34.01
CA ASP A 259 2.44 -36.37 35.08
C ASP A 259 1.67 -37.23 36.09
N SER A 260 1.77 -38.55 35.97
CA SER A 260 1.02 -39.51 36.80
C SER A 260 1.28 -39.34 38.30
N ALA A 261 2.48 -38.92 38.69
CA ALA A 261 2.84 -38.73 40.10
C ALA A 261 2.16 -37.49 40.71
N GLN A 262 1.90 -36.46 39.90
CA GLN A 262 1.16 -35.27 40.32
C GLN A 262 -0.34 -35.53 40.34
N LEU A 263 -0.85 -36.35 39.42
CA LEU A 263 -2.26 -36.77 39.39
C LEU A 263 -2.68 -37.46 40.70
N ASP A 264 -1.92 -38.45 41.18
CA ASP A 264 -2.25 -39.19 42.40
C ASP A 264 -2.26 -38.27 43.65
N HIS A 265 -1.31 -37.33 43.71
CA HIS A 265 -1.22 -36.36 44.81
C HIS A 265 -2.34 -35.29 44.74
N ILE A 266 -2.71 -34.86 43.53
CA ILE A 266 -3.83 -33.94 43.30
C ILE A 266 -5.16 -34.64 43.63
N GLU A 267 -5.33 -35.90 43.24
CA GLU A 267 -6.50 -36.71 43.56
C GLU A 267 -6.67 -36.83 45.07
N GLY A 268 -5.63 -37.21 45.82
CA GLY A 268 -5.70 -37.28 47.28
C GLY A 268 -6.07 -35.94 47.95
N ARG A 269 -5.56 -34.82 47.41
CA ARG A 269 -5.92 -33.47 47.90
C ARG A 269 -7.34 -33.07 47.52
N LEU A 270 -7.81 -33.45 46.33
CA LEU A 270 -9.18 -33.22 45.88
C LEU A 270 -10.17 -33.99 46.74
N THR A 271 -9.92 -35.27 47.05
CA THR A 271 -10.79 -36.07 47.91
C THR A 271 -10.92 -35.43 49.30
N ALA A 272 -9.81 -34.96 49.87
CA ALA A 272 -9.82 -34.23 51.14
C ALA A 272 -10.55 -32.87 51.05
N LEU A 273 -10.46 -32.17 49.92
CA LEU A 273 -11.18 -30.91 49.69
C LEU A 273 -12.69 -31.15 49.53
N THR A 274 -13.09 -32.17 48.77
CA THR A 274 -14.50 -32.56 48.57
C THR A 274 -15.15 -32.87 49.92
N GLN A 275 -14.47 -33.62 50.78
CA GLN A 275 -14.96 -33.90 52.14
C GLN A 275 -15.17 -32.62 52.96
N LYS A 276 -14.26 -31.64 52.85
CA LYS A 276 -14.42 -30.34 53.51
C LYS A 276 -15.55 -29.52 52.90
N LEU A 277 -15.70 -29.52 51.58
CA LEU A 277 -16.79 -28.85 50.88
C LEU A 277 -18.15 -29.42 51.27
N GLU A 278 -18.26 -30.72 51.46
CA GLU A 278 -19.47 -31.40 51.93
C GLU A 278 -19.85 -30.95 53.34
N SER A 279 -18.87 -30.85 54.25
CA SER A 279 -19.10 -30.31 55.60
C SER A 279 -19.50 -28.82 55.60
N VAL A 280 -18.97 -28.03 54.66
CA VAL A 280 -19.37 -26.62 54.48
C VAL A 280 -20.76 -26.50 53.87
N ALA A 281 -21.13 -27.40 52.96
CA ALA A 281 -22.46 -27.45 52.37
C ALA A 281 -23.53 -27.85 53.40
N GLU A 282 -23.22 -28.76 54.33
CA GLU A 282 -24.08 -29.06 55.47
C GLU A 282 -24.30 -27.84 56.37
N ASN A 283 -23.23 -27.09 56.66
CA ASN A 283 -23.33 -25.85 57.44
C ASN A 283 -24.06 -24.73 56.68
N LYS A 284 -23.92 -24.64 55.35
CA LYS A 284 -24.61 -23.64 54.51
C LYS A 284 -26.11 -23.92 54.41
N LYS A 285 -26.55 -25.18 54.37
CA LYS A 285 -27.98 -25.55 54.42
C LYS A 285 -28.68 -25.11 55.71
N GLN A 286 -27.93 -24.87 56.79
CA GLN A 286 -28.46 -24.32 58.04
C GLN A 286 -28.66 -22.79 58.00
N MET A 287 -28.14 -22.10 56.98
CA MET A 287 -28.36 -20.68 56.74
C MET A 287 -29.48 -20.50 55.69
N SER A 288 -30.38 -19.54 55.91
CA SER A 288 -31.52 -19.28 55.02
C SER A 288 -31.07 -18.95 53.60
N ASN A 289 -31.57 -19.70 52.61
CA ASN A 289 -31.34 -19.42 51.19
C ASN A 289 -32.26 -18.28 50.72
N ASP A 290 -31.67 -17.18 50.27
CA ASP A 290 -32.37 -16.09 49.57
C ASP A 290 -32.47 -16.43 48.08
N ALA A 291 -33.38 -17.36 47.74
CA ALA A 291 -33.50 -17.90 46.39
C ALA A 291 -33.88 -16.84 45.34
N GLU A 292 -34.62 -15.80 45.73
CA GLU A 292 -35.04 -14.72 44.83
C GLU A 292 -33.89 -13.73 44.57
N GLY A 293 -33.04 -13.49 45.58
CA GLY A 293 -31.79 -12.76 45.41
C GLY A 293 -30.81 -13.49 44.50
N ASP A 294 -30.67 -14.81 44.69
CA ASP A 294 -29.80 -15.66 43.88
C ASP A 294 -30.26 -15.71 42.40
N GLU A 295 -31.57 -15.79 42.14
CA GLU A 295 -32.13 -15.75 40.78
C GLU A 295 -31.82 -14.42 40.07
N LYS A 296 -32.05 -13.28 40.75
CA LYS A 296 -31.72 -11.95 40.21
C LYS A 296 -30.22 -11.77 39.98
N VAL A 297 -29.37 -12.28 40.87
CA VAL A 297 -27.91 -12.24 40.71
C VAL A 297 -27.49 -13.10 39.51
N GLN A 298 -28.14 -14.22 39.29
CA GLN A 298 -27.87 -15.10 38.14
C GLN A 298 -28.30 -14.46 36.82
N GLU A 299 -29.45 -13.79 36.77
CA GLU A 299 -29.87 -12.98 35.62
C GLU A 299 -28.86 -11.86 35.32
N LEU A 300 -28.43 -11.11 36.34
CA LEU A 300 -27.42 -10.05 36.18
C LEU A 300 -26.08 -10.62 35.69
N TYR A 301 -25.67 -11.78 36.20
CA TYR A 301 -24.46 -12.46 35.76
C TYR A 301 -24.54 -12.83 34.27
N ASN A 302 -25.68 -13.36 33.82
CA ASN A 302 -25.89 -13.70 32.41
C ASN A 302 -25.82 -12.47 31.51
N ILE A 303 -26.44 -11.36 31.92
CA ILE A 303 -26.39 -10.08 31.18
C ILE A 303 -24.94 -9.56 31.09
N VAL A 304 -24.21 -9.59 32.21
CA VAL A 304 -22.80 -9.14 32.23
C VAL A 304 -21.94 -10.03 31.34
N LYS A 305 -22.12 -11.35 31.39
CA LYS A 305 -21.39 -12.31 30.57
C LYS A 305 -21.66 -12.12 29.08
N ALA A 306 -22.91 -11.88 28.70
CA ALA A 306 -23.28 -11.59 27.30
C ALA A 306 -22.63 -10.27 26.81
N ASN A 307 -22.55 -9.26 27.68
CA ASN A 307 -21.99 -7.94 27.34
C ASN A 307 -20.46 -7.85 27.50
N GLU A 308 -19.80 -8.87 28.07
CA GLU A 308 -18.36 -8.84 28.32
C GLU A 308 -17.55 -8.66 27.03
N ASN A 309 -17.97 -9.31 25.95
CA ASN A 309 -17.32 -9.18 24.64
C ASN A 309 -17.50 -7.77 24.05
N VAL A 310 -18.70 -7.20 24.18
CA VAL A 310 -19.00 -5.83 23.71
C VAL A 310 -18.17 -4.81 24.49
N SER A 311 -18.05 -4.99 25.81
CA SER A 311 -17.24 -4.12 26.67
C SER A 311 -15.75 -4.13 26.27
N LYS A 312 -15.21 -5.29 25.88
CA LYS A 312 -13.82 -5.42 25.39
C LYS A 312 -13.58 -4.71 24.07
N ILE A 313 -14.57 -4.69 23.17
CA ILE A 313 -14.46 -4.10 21.82
C ILE A 313 -14.79 -2.59 21.82
N LEU A 314 -15.47 -2.09 22.84
CA LEU A 314 -15.90 -0.68 22.91
C LEU A 314 -14.73 0.33 22.83
N PRO A 315 -13.59 0.15 23.53
CA PRO A 315 -12.45 1.07 23.38
C PRO A 315 -11.90 1.09 21.95
N GLU A 316 -11.80 -0.06 21.30
CA GLU A 316 -11.30 -0.19 19.93
C GLU A 316 -12.24 0.48 18.93
N THR A 317 -13.56 0.35 19.11
CA THR A 317 -14.53 1.03 18.24
C THR A 317 -14.48 2.55 18.41
N VAL A 318 -14.25 3.04 19.63
CA VAL A 318 -14.04 4.48 19.87
C VAL A 318 -12.75 4.97 19.22
N GLU A 319 -11.65 4.23 19.32
CA GLU A 319 -10.38 4.58 18.65
C GLU A 319 -10.51 4.57 17.13
N ARG A 320 -11.26 3.62 16.58
CA ARG A 320 -11.58 3.60 15.15
C ARG A 320 -12.41 4.81 14.74
N LEU A 321 -13.42 5.20 15.54
CA LEU A 321 -14.23 6.39 15.28
C LEU A 321 -13.40 7.68 15.35
N THR A 322 -12.45 7.79 16.29
CA THR A 322 -11.57 8.96 16.37
C THR A 322 -10.59 9.02 15.20
N ALA A 323 -10.05 7.88 14.75
CA ALA A 323 -9.22 7.81 13.55
C ALA A 323 -10.00 8.20 12.28
N LEU A 324 -11.27 7.77 12.15
CA LEU A 324 -12.13 8.11 11.02
C LEU A 324 -12.79 9.50 11.11
N LYS A 325 -12.68 10.20 12.25
CA LYS A 325 -13.31 11.50 12.48
C LYS A 325 -12.98 12.51 11.37
N ALA A 326 -11.71 12.65 10.99
CA ALA A 326 -11.29 13.59 9.96
C ALA A 326 -11.87 13.27 8.57
N LEU A 327 -12.12 11.98 8.29
CA LEU A 327 -12.78 11.56 7.06
C LEU A 327 -14.29 11.88 7.11
N HIS A 328 -14.94 11.63 8.24
CA HIS A 328 -16.36 11.98 8.43
C HIS A 328 -16.59 13.50 8.35
N GLU A 329 -15.71 14.31 8.94
CA GLU A 329 -15.76 15.77 8.82
C GLU A 329 -15.65 16.21 7.35
N LYS A 330 -14.65 15.68 6.61
CA LYS A 330 -14.51 15.96 5.16
C LYS A 330 -15.71 15.50 4.34
N ALA A 331 -16.30 14.35 4.65
CA ALA A 331 -17.50 13.87 3.97
C ALA A 331 -18.71 14.78 4.23
N THR A 332 -18.81 15.33 5.44
CA THR A 332 -19.85 16.30 5.80
C THR A 332 -19.64 17.62 5.06
N ASP A 333 -18.41 18.13 5.03
CA ASP A 333 -18.04 19.34 4.28
C ASP A 333 -18.25 19.16 2.77
N PHE A 334 -18.04 17.95 2.26
CA PHE A 334 -18.31 17.62 0.87
C PHE A 334 -19.82 17.66 0.57
N ALA A 335 -20.66 17.11 1.44
CA ALA A 335 -22.12 17.17 1.26
C ALA A 335 -22.63 18.62 1.28
N THR A 336 -22.11 19.46 2.17
CA THR A 336 -22.47 20.89 2.19
C THR A 336 -21.95 21.63 0.96
N SER A 337 -20.72 21.36 0.53
CA SER A 337 -20.16 21.95 -0.69
C SER A 337 -20.94 21.50 -1.94
N LEU A 338 -21.40 20.25 -1.99
CA LEU A 338 -22.20 19.72 -3.09
C LEU A 338 -23.55 20.43 -3.17
N THR A 339 -24.26 20.56 -2.05
CA THR A 339 -25.52 21.32 -2.02
C THR A 339 -25.33 22.79 -2.40
N GLN A 340 -24.22 23.42 -2.01
CA GLN A 340 -23.88 24.78 -2.48
C GLN A 340 -23.65 24.84 -3.99
N ILE A 341 -22.96 23.86 -4.57
CA ILE A 341 -22.74 23.77 -6.02
C ILE A 341 -24.06 23.56 -6.75
N GLU A 342 -24.96 22.72 -6.24
CA GLU A 342 -26.30 22.50 -6.82
C GLU A 342 -27.13 23.80 -6.83
N LEU A 343 -27.09 24.57 -5.72
CA LEU A 343 -27.75 25.88 -5.66
C LEU A 343 -27.17 26.86 -6.68
N LEU A 344 -25.84 26.96 -6.76
CA LEU A 344 -25.16 27.81 -7.75
C LEU A 344 -25.48 27.38 -9.18
N GLN A 345 -25.55 26.07 -9.45
CA GLN A 345 -25.92 25.54 -10.76
C GLN A 345 -27.37 25.89 -11.12
N SER A 346 -28.29 25.81 -10.16
CA SER A 346 -29.69 26.24 -10.35
C SER A 346 -29.77 27.74 -10.62
N GLU A 347 -29.02 28.56 -9.89
CA GLU A 347 -28.97 30.01 -10.10
C GLU A 347 -28.39 30.37 -11.48
N ILE A 348 -27.28 29.75 -11.88
CA ILE A 348 -26.68 29.93 -13.21
C ILE A 348 -27.67 29.51 -14.30
N SER A 349 -28.37 28.39 -14.12
CA SER A 349 -29.37 27.93 -15.10
C SER A 349 -30.52 28.95 -15.26
N SER A 350 -31.01 29.51 -14.15
CA SER A 350 -32.01 30.58 -14.18
C SER A 350 -31.46 31.85 -14.85
N ASN A 351 -30.22 32.25 -14.57
CA ASN A 351 -29.58 33.41 -15.20
C ASN A 351 -29.37 33.21 -16.71
N VAL A 352 -29.03 32.00 -17.15
CA VAL A 352 -28.94 31.66 -18.57
C VAL A 352 -30.31 31.75 -19.25
N GLU A 353 -31.37 31.28 -18.60
CA GLU A 353 -32.74 31.41 -19.10
C GLU A 353 -33.18 32.89 -19.19
N ASN A 354 -32.86 33.69 -18.18
CA ASN A 354 -33.10 35.13 -18.19
C ASN A 354 -32.36 35.84 -19.32
N ASN A 355 -31.08 35.51 -19.53
CA ASN A 355 -30.28 36.04 -20.63
C ASN A 355 -30.83 35.64 -22.00
N LYS A 356 -31.34 34.41 -22.14
CA LYS A 356 -32.02 33.94 -23.36
C LYS A 356 -33.27 34.77 -23.63
N ASN A 357 -34.10 35.02 -22.60
CA ASN A 357 -35.30 35.84 -22.73
C ASN A 357 -34.96 37.30 -23.09
N LEU A 358 -33.91 37.88 -22.49
CA LEU A 358 -33.42 39.22 -22.82
C LEU A 358 -32.95 39.30 -24.28
N LEU A 359 -32.18 38.33 -24.76
CA LEU A 359 -31.73 38.27 -26.15
C LEU A 359 -32.90 38.14 -27.12
N GLN A 360 -33.93 37.35 -26.78
CA GLN A 360 -35.15 37.26 -27.58
C GLN A 360 -35.87 38.61 -27.62
N GLY A 361 -36.02 39.29 -26.48
CA GLY A 361 -36.61 40.63 -26.44
C GLY A 361 -35.82 41.67 -27.24
N VAL A 362 -34.49 41.59 -27.22
CA VAL A 362 -33.61 42.43 -28.06
C VAL A 362 -33.81 42.10 -29.54
N GLN A 363 -33.90 40.82 -29.91
CA GLN A 363 -34.14 40.39 -31.29
C GLN A 363 -35.51 40.89 -31.80
N GLU A 364 -36.56 40.79 -31.00
CA GLU A 364 -37.90 41.30 -31.32
C GLU A 364 -37.89 42.83 -31.45
N SER A 365 -37.20 43.53 -30.53
CA SER A 365 -37.01 44.97 -30.61
C SER A 365 -36.24 45.39 -31.86
N PHE A 366 -35.18 44.68 -32.23
CA PHE A 366 -34.45 44.92 -33.48
C PHE A 366 -35.34 44.69 -34.70
N ALA A 367 -36.15 43.62 -34.73
CA ALA A 367 -37.08 43.37 -35.82
C ALA A 367 -38.13 44.49 -35.95
N ASN A 368 -38.66 44.98 -34.83
CA ASN A 368 -39.60 46.09 -34.81
C ASN A 368 -38.96 47.40 -35.29
N ASN A 369 -37.77 47.74 -34.78
CA ASN A 369 -37.02 48.92 -35.19
C ASN A 369 -36.66 48.88 -36.68
N LEU A 370 -36.23 47.72 -37.21
CA LEU A 370 -35.91 47.56 -38.62
C LEU A 370 -37.17 47.72 -39.49
N ASN A 371 -38.32 47.21 -39.05
CA ASN A 371 -39.60 47.45 -39.72
C ASN A 371 -39.99 48.94 -39.72
N GLU A 372 -39.77 49.67 -38.62
CA GLU A 372 -40.01 51.12 -38.58
C GLU A 372 -39.05 51.91 -39.47
N ILE A 373 -37.77 51.56 -39.47
CA ILE A 373 -36.77 52.13 -40.38
C ILE A 373 -37.18 51.85 -41.83
N ASN A 374 -37.63 50.65 -42.16
CA ASN A 374 -38.08 50.33 -43.51
C ASN A 374 -39.31 51.16 -43.89
N LYS A 375 -40.31 51.30 -43.00
CA LYS A 375 -41.48 52.15 -43.22
C LYS A 375 -41.09 53.63 -43.45
N THR A 376 -40.14 54.15 -42.67
CA THR A 376 -39.66 55.54 -42.82
C THR A 376 -38.84 55.72 -44.10
N VAL A 377 -38.00 54.76 -44.48
CA VAL A 377 -37.27 54.78 -45.76
C VAL A 377 -38.24 54.72 -46.94
N MET A 378 -39.27 53.86 -46.88
CA MET A 378 -40.30 53.80 -47.91
C MET A 378 -41.12 55.10 -48.02
N SER A 379 -41.41 55.76 -46.90
CA SER A 379 -42.11 57.05 -46.93
C SER A 379 -41.22 58.17 -47.50
N LEU A 380 -39.92 58.13 -47.22
CA LEU A 380 -38.94 59.07 -47.78
C LEU A 380 -38.74 58.84 -49.29
N ASP A 381 -38.65 57.60 -49.74
CA ASP A 381 -38.59 57.24 -51.17
C ASP A 381 -39.86 57.68 -51.92
N ARG A 382 -41.05 57.52 -51.31
CA ARG A 382 -42.30 58.06 -51.88
C ARG A 382 -42.24 59.58 -52.03
N ARG A 383 -41.80 60.32 -51.00
CA ARG A 383 -41.65 61.78 -51.06
C ARG A 383 -40.63 62.22 -52.12
N ILE A 384 -39.50 61.51 -52.26
CA ILE A 384 -38.50 61.80 -53.31
C ILE A 384 -39.10 61.58 -54.70
N LYS A 385 -39.89 60.52 -54.89
CA LYS A 385 -40.58 60.23 -56.16
C LYS A 385 -41.63 61.29 -56.51
N GLU A 386 -42.33 61.83 -55.53
CA GLU A 386 -43.26 62.95 -55.72
C GLU A 386 -42.53 64.24 -56.14
N ILE A 387 -41.38 64.53 -55.54
CA ILE A 387 -40.54 65.69 -55.93
C ILE A 387 -39.98 65.53 -57.34
N LYS A 388 -39.61 64.31 -57.76
CA LYS A 388 -39.11 64.03 -59.14
C LYS A 388 -40.17 64.16 -60.25
N LYS A 389 -41.46 64.27 -59.90
CA LYS A 389 -42.56 64.40 -60.87
C LYS A 389 -42.94 65.85 -61.19
N HIS A 390 -42.36 66.80 -60.46
CA HIS A 390 -42.33 68.23 -60.80
C HIS A 390 -40.96 68.59 -61.35
#